data_AF-A0A0P4W1J4-F1
#
_entry.id   AF-A0A0P4W1J4-F1
#
_cell.length_a   1.000
_cell.length_b   1.000
_cell.length_c   1.000
_cell.angle_alpha   90.00
_cell.angle_beta   90.00
_cell.angle_gamma   90.00
#
_symmetry.space_group_name_H-M   'P 1'
#
loop_
_entity.id
_entity.type
_entity.pdbx_description
1 polymer ?
#
loop_
_entity_poly.entity_id
_entity_poly.type
_entity_poly.pdbx_seq_one_letter_code
_entity_poly.pdbx_strand_id
1 'polypeptide(L)'
;MRLVTVWTWAMLWAWAALVRAIGGVDMVMFGRVLVESSWFSRVDRKTKSLSSLVLCGAECTRVEWCQLWCLVQPGECLLTSLVVSGSYQPLELNDTRLCYTSRRPDFAVGSSIFSSQRYDDTRPKENLVDGIYNWNVMESSIVVSDNATAWFLVDLGVPRRVSKVLLMAQPNDLARHWFQDLEVRVGDIQETGNFTSYTLLGTFVGPGNTSEVVVMRPSAPLVGRYVSIQRMTDGRLQISHLEIR
;
A
#
# COMPACT_ATOMS: atom_id res chain seq x y z
N MET A 1 24.58 -10.12 -34.60
CA MET A 1 23.98 -11.42 -34.20
C MET A 1 24.06 -11.49 -32.67
N ARG A 2 23.14 -10.91 -31.90
CA ARG A 2 21.82 -11.43 -31.48
C ARG A 2 21.84 -12.91 -31.12
N LEU A 3 21.87 -13.17 -29.80
CA LEU A 3 21.03 -14.14 -29.09
C LEU A 3 21.04 -13.74 -27.60
N VAL A 4 20.14 -12.82 -27.25
CA VAL A 4 19.73 -12.60 -25.86
C VAL A 4 18.68 -13.68 -25.59
N THR A 5 19.00 -14.63 -24.74
CA THR A 5 18.08 -15.66 -24.26
C THR A 5 17.05 -15.01 -23.34
N VAL A 6 15.90 -14.68 -23.93
CA VAL A 6 14.66 -14.36 -23.23
C VAL A 6 14.12 -15.66 -22.65
N TRP A 7 14.42 -15.93 -21.38
CA TRP A 7 13.77 -16.99 -20.63
C TRP A 7 12.41 -16.51 -20.14
N THR A 8 11.39 -16.83 -20.93
CA THR A 8 10.07 -17.34 -20.51
C THR A 8 9.59 -16.96 -19.10
N TRP A 9 9.02 -15.77 -18.94
CA TRP A 9 8.05 -15.46 -17.89
C TRP A 9 6.65 -15.80 -18.39
N ALA A 10 6.34 -17.08 -18.49
CA ALA A 10 4.97 -17.56 -18.70
C ALA A 10 4.76 -18.80 -17.84
N MET A 11 3.70 -18.77 -17.01
CA MET A 11 3.25 -19.82 -16.09
C MET A 11 3.88 -19.86 -14.69
N LEU A 12 3.71 -18.79 -13.91
CA LEU A 12 3.43 -18.96 -12.47
C LEU A 12 1.92 -18.91 -12.30
N TRP A 13 1.34 -20.10 -12.15
CA TRP A 13 -0.08 -20.33 -11.92
C TRP A 13 -0.57 -19.44 -10.77
N ALA A 14 -1.47 -18.51 -11.10
CA ALA A 14 -2.21 -17.72 -10.13
C ALA A 14 -3.21 -18.62 -9.41
N TRP A 15 -2.74 -19.38 -8.42
CA TRP A 15 -3.60 -20.00 -7.42
C TRP A 15 -4.09 -18.88 -6.50
N ALA A 16 -5.16 -18.19 -6.92
CA ALA A 16 -5.91 -17.34 -6.02
C ALA A 16 -6.72 -18.23 -5.07
N ALA A 17 -6.66 -17.97 -3.77
CA ALA A 17 -7.59 -18.62 -2.85
C ALA A 17 -8.92 -17.84 -2.89
N LEU A 18 -9.95 -18.47 -3.46
CA LEU A 18 -11.31 -17.94 -3.46
C LEU A 18 -12.01 -18.38 -2.18
N VAL A 19 -12.41 -17.41 -1.36
CA VAL A 19 -13.07 -17.66 -0.09
C VAL A 19 -14.36 -16.86 -0.01
N ARG A 20 -15.44 -17.50 0.42
CA ARG A 20 -16.71 -16.83 0.65
C ARG A 20 -16.67 -16.10 1.99
N ALA A 21 -16.94 -14.79 2.00
CA ALA A 21 -17.10 -14.04 3.24
C ALA A 21 -18.39 -14.50 3.96
N ILE A 22 -18.38 -14.56 5.29
CA ILE A 22 -19.56 -14.97 6.06
C ILE A 22 -20.46 -13.75 6.29
N GLY A 23 -21.74 -13.87 5.93
CA GLY A 23 -22.74 -12.81 6.05
C GLY A 23 -23.12 -12.10 4.75
N GLY A 24 -22.49 -12.47 3.61
CA GLY A 24 -22.76 -11.88 2.31
C GLY A 24 -22.58 -12.83 1.12
N VAL A 25 -22.89 -12.33 -0.07
CA VAL A 25 -22.67 -13.03 -1.37
C VAL A 25 -21.22 -12.85 -1.85
N ASP A 26 -20.45 -11.99 -1.18
CA ASP A 26 -19.15 -11.54 -1.66
C ASP A 26 -18.04 -12.59 -1.49
N MET A 27 -17.34 -12.85 -2.59
CA MET A 27 -16.16 -13.69 -2.63
C MET A 27 -14.91 -12.83 -2.51
N VAL A 28 -14.04 -13.19 -1.58
CA VAL A 28 -12.71 -12.58 -1.41
C VAL A 28 -11.70 -13.43 -2.15
N MET A 29 -10.96 -12.81 -3.07
CA MET A 29 -9.81 -13.42 -3.71
C MET A 29 -8.55 -13.01 -2.97
N PHE A 30 -7.76 -14.00 -2.53
CA PHE A 30 -6.43 -13.75 -2.02
C PHE A 30 -5.38 -14.04 -3.10
N GLY A 31 -4.54 -13.05 -3.38
CA GLY A 31 -3.35 -13.19 -4.20
C GLY A 31 -2.17 -13.69 -3.37
N ARG A 32 -1.31 -14.50 -4.00
CA ARG A 32 -0.06 -15.00 -3.41
C ARG A 32 0.97 -13.86 -3.33
N VAL A 33 1.68 -13.77 -2.22
CA VAL A 33 2.81 -12.85 -2.00
C VAL A 33 3.90 -13.51 -1.16
N LEU A 34 5.15 -13.16 -1.41
CA LEU A 34 6.29 -13.55 -0.57
C LEU A 34 6.64 -12.38 0.35
N VAL A 35 6.82 -12.65 1.64
CA VAL A 35 7.07 -11.62 2.66
C VAL A 35 8.20 -12.08 3.57
N GLU A 36 9.19 -11.22 3.81
CA GLU A 36 10.34 -11.48 4.67
C GLU A 36 9.88 -11.72 6.12
N SER A 37 10.47 -12.73 6.77
CA SER A 37 10.14 -13.10 8.15
C SER A 37 10.34 -11.95 9.15
N SER A 38 11.20 -10.98 8.86
CA SER A 38 11.50 -9.82 9.73
C SER A 38 10.30 -8.89 9.94
N TRP A 39 9.34 -8.86 9.02
CA TRP A 39 8.14 -8.04 9.14
C TRP A 39 7.12 -8.55 10.18
N PHE A 40 7.25 -9.80 10.59
CA PHE A 40 6.29 -10.46 11.47
C PHE A 40 6.61 -10.20 12.94
N SER A 41 6.24 -9.03 13.46
CA SER A 41 6.37 -8.69 14.88
C SER A 41 5.18 -9.14 15.74
N ARG A 42 3.98 -9.24 15.15
CA ARG A 42 2.74 -9.69 15.82
C ARG A 42 1.98 -10.66 14.90
N VAL A 43 1.90 -11.92 15.33
CA VAL A 43 1.20 -12.99 14.60
C VAL A 43 0.32 -13.78 15.56
N ASP A 44 -0.88 -14.13 15.10
CA ASP A 44 -1.73 -15.12 15.75
C ASP A 44 -1.57 -16.46 15.04
N ARG A 45 -1.24 -17.50 15.80
CA ARG A 45 -1.05 -18.85 15.27
C ARG A 45 -2.33 -19.66 15.44
N LYS A 46 -2.83 -20.23 14.35
CA LYS A 46 -3.94 -21.19 14.38
C LYS A 46 -3.44 -22.57 13.97
N THR A 47 -3.39 -23.49 14.93
CA THR A 47 -3.16 -24.92 14.72
C THR A 47 -4.49 -25.55 14.30
N LYS A 48 -4.58 -26.06 13.07
CA LYS A 48 -5.75 -26.85 12.65
C LYS A 48 -5.30 -28.12 11.95
N SER A 49 -5.88 -29.25 12.38
CA SER A 49 -5.55 -30.61 11.92
C SER A 49 -5.83 -30.87 10.43
N LEU A 50 -6.47 -29.95 9.73
CA LEU A 50 -6.70 -29.96 8.29
C LEU A 50 -6.55 -28.53 7.74
N SER A 51 -5.33 -28.02 7.69
CA SER A 51 -5.00 -26.68 7.17
C SER A 51 -5.17 -26.63 5.64
N SER A 52 -6.40 -26.46 5.15
CA SER A 52 -6.62 -26.09 3.75
C SER A 52 -6.48 -24.57 3.58
N LEU A 53 -5.92 -24.13 2.46
CA LEU A 53 -5.81 -22.71 2.07
C LEU A 53 -7.12 -21.94 2.29
N VAL A 54 -8.25 -22.59 2.00
CA VAL A 54 -9.60 -22.02 2.12
C VAL A 54 -9.94 -21.71 3.58
N LEU A 55 -9.60 -22.59 4.52
CA LEU A 55 -9.90 -22.37 5.94
C LEU A 55 -9.09 -21.21 6.50
N CYS A 56 -7.83 -21.05 6.11
CA CYS A 56 -6.98 -19.97 6.62
C CYS A 56 -7.40 -18.60 6.07
N GLY A 57 -7.76 -18.54 4.79
CA GLY A 57 -8.41 -17.36 4.24
C GLY A 57 -9.75 -17.06 4.92
N ALA A 58 -10.57 -18.07 5.21
CA ALA A 58 -11.85 -17.89 5.89
C ALA A 58 -11.68 -17.36 7.32
N GLU A 59 -10.72 -17.88 8.09
CA GLU A 59 -10.42 -17.32 9.41
C GLU A 59 -9.93 -15.88 9.32
N CYS A 60 -9.06 -15.56 8.35
CA CYS A 60 -8.64 -14.18 8.15
C CYS A 60 -9.84 -13.26 7.86
N THR A 61 -10.78 -13.68 6.99
CA THR A 61 -11.98 -12.87 6.70
C THR A 61 -12.93 -12.69 7.87
N ARG A 62 -12.86 -13.53 8.92
CA ARG A 62 -13.70 -13.41 10.12
C ARG A 62 -13.15 -12.42 11.14
N VAL A 63 -11.89 -12.03 10.99
CA VAL A 63 -11.17 -11.26 11.98
C VAL A 63 -10.85 -9.89 11.37
N GLU A 64 -11.47 -8.84 11.88
CA GLU A 64 -11.41 -7.48 11.29
C GLU A 64 -9.98 -6.96 11.13
N TRP A 65 -9.09 -7.31 12.06
CA TRP A 65 -7.69 -6.88 12.01
C TRP A 65 -6.82 -7.68 11.02
N CYS A 66 -7.28 -8.82 10.52
CA CYS A 66 -6.47 -9.66 9.64
C CYS A 66 -6.40 -9.06 8.23
N GLN A 67 -5.18 -8.77 7.79
CA GLN A 67 -4.89 -8.18 6.47
C GLN A 67 -4.09 -9.14 5.58
N LEU A 68 -3.34 -10.05 6.20
CA LEU A 68 -2.49 -11.03 5.55
C LEU A 68 -2.52 -12.33 6.35
N TRP A 69 -2.45 -13.46 5.65
CA TRP A 69 -2.21 -14.74 6.29
C TRP A 69 -1.15 -15.55 5.55
N CYS A 70 -0.46 -16.43 6.27
CA CYS A 70 0.62 -17.25 5.73
C CYS A 70 0.42 -18.70 6.09
N LEU A 71 0.84 -19.61 5.20
CA LEU A 71 0.90 -21.03 5.49
C LEU A 71 2.21 -21.35 6.21
N VAL A 72 2.12 -22.08 7.32
CA VAL A 72 3.28 -22.67 8.00
C VAL A 72 3.13 -24.18 7.99
N GLN A 73 4.12 -24.86 7.43
CA GLN A 73 4.08 -26.31 7.31
C GLN A 73 4.61 -26.99 8.58
N PRO A 74 3.98 -28.09 9.04
CA PRO A 74 2.67 -28.62 8.64
C PRO A 74 1.54 -28.16 9.61
N GLY A 75 0.38 -27.77 9.07
CA GLY A 75 -0.87 -27.65 9.86
C GLY A 75 -1.14 -26.29 10.53
N GLU A 76 -0.31 -25.28 10.31
CA GLU A 76 -0.45 -23.97 10.95
C GLU A 76 -0.72 -22.86 9.94
N CYS A 77 -1.55 -21.90 10.35
CA CYS A 77 -1.72 -20.65 9.64
C CYS A 77 -1.40 -19.49 10.56
N LEU A 78 -0.63 -18.54 10.03
CA LEU A 78 -0.32 -17.28 10.68
C LEU A 78 -1.30 -16.24 10.16
N LEU A 79 -2.03 -15.58 11.07
CA LEU A 79 -2.84 -14.41 10.76
C LEU A 79 -2.10 -13.17 11.28
N THR A 80 -2.05 -12.11 10.48
CA THR A 80 -1.38 -10.86 10.87
C THR A 80 -2.14 -9.63 10.36
N SER A 81 -1.98 -8.51 11.06
CA SER A 81 -2.47 -7.20 10.63
C SER A 81 -1.54 -6.51 9.65
N LEU A 82 -0.41 -7.13 9.29
CA LEU A 82 0.53 -6.63 8.30
C LEU A 82 -0.17 -6.33 6.98
N VAL A 83 -0.11 -5.07 6.56
CA VAL A 83 -0.64 -4.61 5.29
C VAL A 83 0.39 -4.94 4.21
N VAL A 84 0.01 -5.73 3.20
CA VAL A 84 0.88 -6.08 2.08
C VAL A 84 0.11 -5.94 0.78
N SER A 85 0.68 -5.17 -0.15
CA SER A 85 0.16 -5.00 -1.50
C SER A 85 0.29 -6.29 -2.32
N GLY A 86 -0.64 -6.50 -3.26
CA GLY A 86 -0.51 -7.60 -4.23
C GLY A 86 0.67 -7.44 -5.19
N SER A 87 1.27 -6.24 -5.28
CA SER A 87 2.48 -5.97 -6.06
C SER A 87 3.78 -6.10 -5.26
N TYR A 88 3.71 -6.36 -3.95
CA TYR A 88 4.88 -6.40 -3.07
C TYR A 88 5.93 -7.40 -3.57
N GLN A 89 7.19 -6.99 -3.54
CA GLN A 89 8.34 -7.84 -3.82
C GLN A 89 9.33 -7.74 -2.68
N PRO A 90 9.73 -8.86 -2.07
CA PRO A 90 10.72 -8.85 -1.02
C PRO A 90 12.08 -8.39 -1.57
N LEU A 91 12.85 -7.67 -0.75
CA LEU A 91 14.20 -7.23 -1.10
C LEU A 91 15.17 -8.42 -1.18
N GLU A 92 15.00 -9.39 -0.28
CA GLU A 92 15.77 -10.62 -0.23
C GLU A 92 14.84 -11.83 -0.26
N LEU A 93 15.17 -12.83 -1.07
CA LEU A 93 14.40 -14.08 -1.13
C LEU A 93 14.72 -15.03 0.03
N ASN A 94 15.85 -14.81 0.69
CA ASN A 94 16.29 -15.58 1.84
C ASN A 94 15.37 -15.24 3.03
N ASP A 95 14.87 -16.27 3.71
CA ASP A 95 13.93 -16.12 4.84
C ASP A 95 12.60 -15.43 4.51
N THR A 96 12.02 -15.77 3.36
CA THR A 96 10.66 -15.35 2.98
C THR A 96 9.61 -16.41 3.31
N ARG A 97 8.40 -15.93 3.59
CA ARG A 97 7.21 -16.74 3.87
C ARG A 97 6.21 -16.61 2.74
N LEU A 98 5.58 -17.73 2.41
CA LEU A 98 4.46 -17.78 1.48
C LEU A 98 3.18 -17.30 2.16
N CYS A 99 2.69 -16.15 1.72
CA CYS A 99 1.53 -15.48 2.27
C CYS A 99 0.49 -15.13 1.21
N TYR A 100 -0.65 -14.67 1.69
CA TYR A 100 -1.86 -14.45 0.90
C TYR A 100 -2.54 -13.17 1.37
N THR A 101 -2.70 -12.22 0.46
CA THR A 101 -3.32 -10.90 0.71
C THR A 101 -4.54 -10.71 -0.17
N SER A 102 -5.59 -10.09 0.36
CA SER A 102 -6.76 -9.69 -0.43
C SER A 102 -6.56 -8.34 -1.14
N ARG A 103 -5.42 -7.67 -0.88
CA ARG A 103 -5.09 -6.40 -1.52
C ARG A 103 -4.72 -6.63 -2.98
N ARG A 104 -5.16 -5.70 -3.82
CA ARG A 104 -4.90 -5.77 -5.27
C ARG A 104 -3.49 -5.25 -5.57
N PRO A 105 -2.96 -5.52 -6.77
CA PRO A 105 -1.79 -4.83 -7.28
C PRO A 105 -1.93 -3.32 -7.15
N ASP A 106 -0.83 -2.70 -6.78
CA ASP A 106 -0.64 -1.29 -6.53
C ASP A 106 0.43 -0.76 -7.49
N PHE A 107 0.12 0.35 -8.17
CA PHE A 107 1.04 1.01 -9.10
C PHE A 107 2.13 1.79 -8.39
N ALA A 108 1.96 2.14 -7.11
CA ALA A 108 2.96 2.86 -6.34
C ALA A 108 4.19 1.98 -6.01
N VAL A 109 4.02 0.66 -5.87
CA VAL A 109 5.09 -0.24 -5.43
C VAL A 109 6.28 -0.21 -6.39
N GLY A 110 7.45 0.12 -5.88
CA GLY A 110 8.70 0.24 -6.64
C GLY A 110 8.78 1.47 -7.56
N SER A 111 7.80 2.37 -7.51
CA SER A 111 7.82 3.61 -8.28
C SER A 111 8.85 4.59 -7.74
N SER A 112 9.30 5.51 -8.60
CA SER A 112 10.14 6.63 -8.16
C SER A 112 9.30 7.64 -7.40
N ILE A 113 9.83 8.19 -6.30
CA ILE A 113 9.12 9.16 -5.47
C ILE A 113 9.96 10.41 -5.19
N PHE A 114 9.32 11.56 -5.33
CA PHE A 114 9.86 12.89 -5.04
C PHE A 114 9.05 13.54 -3.92
N SER A 115 9.62 14.56 -3.30
CA SER A 115 8.98 15.29 -2.21
C SER A 115 9.43 16.74 -2.13
N SER A 116 8.72 17.53 -1.33
CA SER A 116 9.22 18.82 -0.86
C SER A 116 10.57 18.69 -0.13
N GLN A 117 11.35 19.78 -0.11
CA GLN A 117 12.80 19.78 0.15
C GLN A 117 13.24 19.23 1.51
N ARG A 118 12.39 19.30 2.55
CA ARG A 118 12.74 18.82 3.88
C ARG A 118 11.96 17.54 4.19
N TYR A 119 12.66 16.45 4.44
CA TYR A 119 12.07 15.19 4.87
C TYR A 119 12.77 14.71 6.15
N ASP A 120 12.10 13.84 6.89
CA ASP A 120 12.68 13.20 8.07
C ASP A 120 13.48 11.96 7.60
N ASP A 121 14.81 11.99 7.73
CA ASP A 121 15.69 10.90 7.31
C ASP A 121 15.39 9.57 8.01
N THR A 122 14.76 9.61 9.19
CA THR A 122 14.36 8.40 9.93
C THR A 122 13.03 7.82 9.45
N ARG A 123 12.30 8.58 8.62
CA ARG A 123 10.94 8.31 8.15
C ARG A 123 10.86 8.64 6.64
N PRO A 124 11.64 7.92 5.83
CA PRO A 124 11.89 8.27 4.43
C PRO A 124 10.64 8.11 3.57
N LYS A 125 10.61 8.80 2.43
CA LYS A 125 9.49 8.78 1.46
C LYS A 125 9.33 7.43 0.77
N GLU A 126 10.41 6.66 0.69
CA GLU A 126 10.48 5.34 0.07
C GLU A 126 9.51 4.35 0.72
N ASN A 127 9.17 4.54 2.00
CA ASN A 127 8.16 3.73 2.69
C ASN A 127 6.74 3.89 2.11
N LEU A 128 6.46 4.92 1.29
CA LEU A 128 5.16 5.02 0.59
C LEU A 128 5.05 4.12 -0.63
N VAL A 129 6.19 3.62 -1.12
CA VAL A 129 6.28 2.87 -2.38
C VAL A 129 6.89 1.48 -2.17
N ASP A 130 7.04 1.04 -0.93
CA ASP A 130 7.53 -0.31 -0.60
C ASP A 130 6.43 -1.38 -0.70
N GLY A 131 5.16 -1.00 -0.54
CA GLY A 131 4.01 -1.88 -0.60
C GLY A 131 3.72 -2.67 0.67
N ILE A 132 4.33 -2.32 1.81
CA ILE A 132 4.20 -3.04 3.08
C ILE A 132 4.13 -2.10 4.28
N TYR A 133 3.26 -2.39 5.24
CA TYR A 133 3.13 -1.57 6.44
C TYR A 133 2.69 -2.37 7.67
N ASN A 134 3.46 -2.26 8.76
CA ASN A 134 3.30 -3.07 9.98
C ASN A 134 2.74 -2.27 11.17
N TRP A 135 2.16 -1.09 10.95
CA TRP A 135 1.65 -0.20 12.01
C TRP A 135 2.72 0.39 12.93
N ASN A 136 3.99 0.36 12.52
CA ASN A 136 5.04 1.10 13.22
C ASN A 136 5.06 2.55 12.72
N VAL A 137 5.00 3.50 13.65
CA VAL A 137 5.05 4.94 13.34
C VAL A 137 6.35 5.33 12.63
N MET A 138 7.44 4.61 12.86
CA MET A 138 8.72 4.86 12.17
C MET A 138 8.69 4.47 10.69
N GLU A 139 7.75 3.63 10.27
CA GLU A 139 7.58 3.27 8.85
C GLU A 139 6.77 4.31 8.08
N SER A 140 6.25 5.33 8.76
CA SER A 140 5.41 6.32 8.11
C SER A 140 6.24 7.46 7.52
N SER A 141 6.11 7.78 6.25
CA SER A 141 6.85 8.87 5.61
C SER A 141 6.40 10.25 6.08
N ILE A 142 7.37 11.15 6.33
CA ILE A 142 7.12 12.54 6.69
C ILE A 142 7.92 13.48 5.80
N VAL A 143 7.21 14.50 5.29
CA VAL A 143 7.82 15.66 4.65
C VAL A 143 7.35 16.93 5.35
N VAL A 144 8.25 17.90 5.40
CA VAL A 144 8.07 19.21 6.00
C VAL A 144 8.30 20.26 4.92
N SER A 145 7.49 21.31 4.94
CA SER A 145 7.71 22.45 4.08
C SER A 145 7.54 23.72 4.90
N ASP A 146 8.61 24.52 4.95
CA ASP A 146 8.66 25.78 5.67
C ASP A 146 8.26 26.89 4.66
N ASN A 147 7.08 27.49 4.84
CA ASN A 147 6.49 28.53 3.96
C ASN A 147 5.98 28.08 2.59
N ALA A 148 5.67 26.79 2.43
CA ALA A 148 4.95 26.27 1.26
C ALA A 148 4.19 24.99 1.63
N THR A 149 3.36 24.50 0.73
CA THR A 149 2.64 23.23 0.87
C THR A 149 3.59 22.04 0.84
N ALA A 150 3.44 21.10 1.77
CA ALA A 150 4.21 19.86 1.82
C ALA A 150 3.61 18.83 0.85
N TRP A 151 4.45 18.09 0.11
CA TRP A 151 3.96 17.19 -0.92
C TRP A 151 4.86 15.97 -1.17
N PHE A 152 4.23 14.91 -1.67
CA PHE A 152 4.84 13.77 -2.34
C PHE A 152 4.42 13.74 -3.81
N LEU A 153 5.30 13.27 -4.68
CA LEU A 153 5.02 13.04 -6.10
C LEU A 153 5.53 11.66 -6.48
N VAL A 154 4.62 10.78 -6.88
CA VAL A 154 4.95 9.44 -7.36
C VAL A 154 5.00 9.47 -8.89
N ASP A 155 6.11 9.01 -9.47
CA ASP A 155 6.27 8.74 -10.89
C ASP A 155 6.03 7.26 -11.16
N LEU A 156 4.91 6.94 -11.80
CA LEU A 156 4.50 5.58 -12.15
C LEU A 156 5.31 4.98 -13.32
N GLY A 157 6.28 5.72 -13.86
CA GLY A 157 7.17 5.37 -14.97
C GLY A 157 6.49 5.45 -16.34
N VAL A 158 5.20 5.14 -16.41
CA VAL A 158 4.36 5.23 -17.62
C VAL A 158 2.96 5.74 -17.24
N PRO A 159 2.21 6.35 -18.17
CA PRO A 159 0.82 6.70 -17.93
C PRO A 159 -0.01 5.47 -17.52
N ARG A 160 -0.70 5.58 -16.39
CA ARG A 160 -1.61 4.57 -15.85
C ARG A 160 -3.01 5.14 -15.74
N ARG A 161 -4.00 4.25 -15.80
CA ARG A 161 -5.40 4.59 -15.50
C ARG A 161 -5.61 4.50 -13.99
N VAL A 162 -5.57 5.64 -13.31
CA VAL A 162 -5.76 5.79 -11.87
C VAL A 162 -7.25 5.90 -11.55
N SER A 163 -7.80 4.83 -11.00
CA SER A 163 -9.18 4.70 -10.53
C SER A 163 -9.35 4.98 -9.04
N LYS A 164 -8.28 4.92 -8.24
CA LYS A 164 -8.35 5.05 -6.78
C LYS A 164 -6.99 5.36 -6.17
N VAL A 165 -6.99 6.23 -5.15
CA VAL A 165 -5.85 6.41 -4.25
C VAL A 165 -6.29 6.14 -2.81
N LEU A 166 -5.52 5.32 -2.10
CA LEU A 166 -5.72 5.02 -0.67
C LEU A 166 -4.53 5.58 0.11
N LEU A 167 -4.82 6.32 1.17
CA LEU A 167 -3.84 6.90 2.07
C LEU A 167 -4.14 6.43 3.49
N MET A 168 -3.10 6.07 4.24
CA MET A 168 -3.22 5.69 5.65
C MET A 168 -2.52 6.70 6.56
N ALA A 169 -3.18 7.11 7.63
CA ALA A 169 -2.60 7.95 8.68
C ALA A 169 -1.75 7.14 9.66
N GLN A 170 -0.84 7.81 10.37
CA GLN A 170 0.02 7.16 11.37
C GLN A 170 -0.74 6.63 12.59
N PRO A 171 -0.17 5.66 13.33
CA PRO A 171 -0.85 4.96 14.40
C PRO A 171 -0.68 5.68 15.74
N ASN A 172 -0.76 7.02 15.75
CA ASN A 172 -0.78 7.84 16.95
C ASN A 172 -1.55 9.16 16.73
N ASP A 173 -1.73 9.93 17.81
CA ASP A 173 -2.54 11.15 17.80
C ASP A 173 -2.00 12.28 16.92
N LEU A 174 -0.73 12.20 16.49
CA LEU A 174 -0.15 13.18 15.56
C LEU A 174 -0.81 13.11 14.17
N ALA A 175 -1.53 12.02 13.85
CA ALA A 175 -2.41 11.94 12.67
C ALA A 175 -3.36 13.15 12.58
N ARG A 176 -3.92 13.60 13.71
CA ARG A 176 -4.87 14.73 13.76
C ARG A 176 -4.25 16.07 13.35
N HIS A 177 -2.92 16.17 13.35
CA HIS A 177 -2.20 17.40 13.03
C HIS A 177 -1.56 17.38 11.64
N TRP A 178 -1.15 16.20 11.16
CA TRP A 178 -0.33 16.06 9.94
C TRP A 178 -1.05 15.37 8.78
N PHE A 179 -2.18 14.70 9.04
CA PHE A 179 -3.01 14.03 8.03
C PHE A 179 -4.34 14.79 7.89
N GLN A 180 -4.30 15.92 7.19
CA GLN A 180 -5.47 16.80 6.97
C GLN A 180 -5.21 17.72 5.77
N ASP A 181 -6.25 18.36 5.25
CA ASP A 181 -6.19 19.27 4.10
C ASP A 181 -5.46 18.68 2.88
N LEU A 182 -5.75 17.42 2.55
CA LEU A 182 -5.05 16.70 1.48
C LEU A 182 -5.74 16.90 0.14
N GLU A 183 -4.96 17.14 -0.91
CA GLU A 183 -5.36 16.98 -2.30
C GLU A 183 -4.53 15.88 -2.96
N VAL A 184 -5.20 15.04 -3.75
CA VAL A 184 -4.55 14.10 -4.66
C VAL A 184 -4.88 14.49 -6.09
N ARG A 185 -3.85 14.60 -6.93
CA ARG A 185 -4.00 14.98 -8.34
C ARG A 185 -3.20 14.07 -9.25
N VAL A 186 -3.61 13.98 -10.51
CA VAL A 186 -3.01 13.12 -11.53
C VAL A 186 -2.65 13.95 -12.76
N GLY A 187 -1.43 13.78 -13.28
CA GLY A 187 -0.93 14.50 -14.45
C GLY A 187 0.09 13.72 -15.27
N ASP A 188 0.51 14.31 -16.38
CA ASP A 188 1.38 13.66 -17.39
C ASP A 188 2.82 14.18 -17.42
N ILE A 189 3.07 15.37 -16.88
CA ILE A 189 4.38 16.04 -16.88
C ILE A 189 4.83 16.17 -15.44
N GLN A 190 6.12 15.97 -15.16
CA GLN A 190 6.66 16.16 -13.82
C GLN A 190 6.63 17.64 -13.41
N GLU A 191 5.81 17.96 -12.42
CA GLU A 191 5.78 19.28 -11.76
C GLU A 191 6.53 19.26 -10.42
N THR A 192 6.79 20.43 -9.85
CA THR A 192 7.45 20.56 -8.52
C THR A 192 6.72 21.59 -7.66
N GLY A 193 5.95 21.12 -6.68
CA GLY A 193 5.26 21.96 -5.69
C GLY A 193 4.00 22.69 -6.18
N ASN A 194 3.85 22.93 -7.48
CA ASN A 194 2.61 23.44 -8.07
C ASN A 194 1.98 22.40 -9.00
N PHE A 195 0.91 21.75 -8.53
CA PHE A 195 0.19 20.72 -9.26
C PHE A 195 -1.15 21.20 -9.83
N THR A 196 -1.33 22.52 -10.01
CA THR A 196 -2.59 23.09 -10.54
C THR A 196 -2.89 22.67 -11.97
N SER A 197 -1.86 22.32 -12.76
CA SER A 197 -1.99 21.75 -14.10
C SER A 197 -2.53 20.31 -14.09
N TYR A 198 -2.47 19.61 -12.95
CA TYR A 198 -2.96 18.23 -12.82
C TYR A 198 -4.46 18.20 -12.57
N THR A 199 -5.10 17.09 -13.00
CA THR A 199 -6.51 16.85 -12.75
C THR A 199 -6.72 16.40 -11.31
N LEU A 200 -7.64 17.05 -10.59
CA LEU A 200 -7.99 16.68 -9.22
C LEU A 200 -8.64 15.30 -9.18
N LEU A 201 -8.04 14.38 -8.40
CA LEU A 201 -8.60 13.05 -8.15
C LEU A 201 -9.53 13.05 -6.94
N GLY A 202 -9.16 13.77 -5.88
CA GLY A 202 -9.95 13.87 -4.67
C GLY A 202 -9.30 14.73 -3.60
N THR A 203 -10.09 15.03 -2.57
CA THR A 203 -9.67 15.83 -1.42
C THR A 203 -10.02 15.11 -0.12
N PHE A 204 -9.33 15.47 0.96
CA PHE A 204 -9.67 15.09 2.32
C PHE A 204 -9.44 16.26 3.25
N VAL A 205 -10.51 16.78 3.84
CA VAL A 205 -10.45 17.94 4.74
C VAL A 205 -9.78 17.57 6.07
N GLY A 206 -10.12 16.41 6.64
CA GLY A 206 -9.63 15.99 7.96
C GLY A 206 -10.28 16.74 9.13
N PRO A 207 -9.67 16.69 10.33
CA PRO A 207 -8.42 15.99 10.64
C PRO A 207 -8.56 14.46 10.60
N GLY A 208 -7.47 13.77 10.30
CA GLY A 208 -7.41 12.31 10.33
C GLY A 208 -7.44 11.72 11.74
N ASN A 209 -8.06 10.56 11.90
CA ASN A 209 -7.95 9.73 13.09
C ASN A 209 -6.71 8.84 13.05
N THR A 210 -6.32 8.34 14.23
CA THR A 210 -5.26 7.33 14.38
C THR A 210 -5.53 6.15 13.45
N SER A 211 -4.54 5.77 12.64
CA SER A 211 -4.63 4.65 11.71
C SER A 211 -5.76 4.76 10.67
N GLU A 212 -6.32 5.95 10.44
CA GLU A 212 -7.42 6.13 9.49
C GLU A 212 -6.99 5.82 8.05
N VAL A 213 -7.89 5.17 7.32
CA VAL A 213 -7.72 4.87 5.90
C VAL A 213 -8.66 5.76 5.11
N VAL A 214 -8.09 6.69 4.34
CA VAL A 214 -8.84 7.55 3.42
C VAL A 214 -8.73 6.99 2.02
N VAL A 215 -9.87 6.83 1.36
CA VAL A 215 -9.94 6.31 0.00
C VAL A 215 -10.58 7.34 -0.92
N MET A 216 -9.78 7.91 -1.81
CA MET A 216 -10.22 8.89 -2.79
C MET A 216 -10.51 8.20 -4.12
N ARG A 217 -11.66 8.51 -4.72
CA ARG A 217 -12.10 7.98 -6.01
C ARG A 217 -12.65 9.11 -6.87
N PRO A 218 -12.12 9.30 -8.10
CA PRO A 218 -12.72 10.22 -9.05
C PRO A 218 -14.02 9.64 -9.62
N SER A 219 -14.86 10.48 -10.21
CA SER A 219 -16.11 10.05 -10.87
C SER A 219 -15.86 9.13 -12.08
N ALA A 220 -14.73 9.33 -12.76
CA ALA A 220 -14.21 8.45 -13.79
C ALA A 220 -12.69 8.29 -13.58
N PRO A 221 -12.10 7.12 -13.89
CA PRO A 221 -10.66 6.94 -13.74
C PRO A 221 -9.88 7.94 -14.57
N LEU A 222 -8.87 8.56 -13.96
CA LEU A 222 -7.97 9.52 -14.59
C LEU A 222 -6.82 8.78 -15.26
N VAL A 223 -6.28 9.32 -16.35
CA VAL A 223 -5.05 8.80 -16.97
C VAL A 223 -3.93 9.78 -16.67
N GLY A 224 -2.80 9.28 -16.17
CA GLY A 224 -1.61 10.08 -15.98
C GLY A 224 -0.42 9.25 -15.52
N ARG A 225 0.77 9.83 -15.63
CA ARG A 225 2.03 9.21 -15.19
C ARG A 225 2.40 9.59 -13.76
N TYR A 226 2.03 10.79 -13.33
CA TYR A 226 2.40 11.35 -12.03
C TYR A 226 1.19 11.48 -11.12
N VAL A 227 1.35 11.11 -9.85
CA VAL A 227 0.33 11.29 -8.81
C VAL A 227 0.91 12.13 -7.69
N SER A 228 0.36 13.32 -7.49
CA SER A 228 0.76 14.21 -6.39
C SER A 228 -0.15 13.98 -5.19
N ILE A 229 0.44 13.98 -3.99
CA ILE A 229 -0.27 14.03 -2.71
C ILE A 229 0.24 15.28 -2.00
N GLN A 230 -0.63 16.27 -1.82
CA GLN A 230 -0.25 17.59 -1.31
C GLN A 230 -1.11 17.94 -0.10
N ARG A 231 -0.47 18.46 0.94
CA ARG A 231 -1.18 19.15 2.02
C ARG A 231 -1.34 20.61 1.60
N MET A 232 -2.57 21.11 1.60
CA MET A 232 -2.92 22.45 1.12
C MET A 232 -2.68 23.56 2.15
N THR A 233 -2.34 23.18 3.39
CA THR A 233 -1.91 24.08 4.46
C THR A 233 -0.43 23.89 4.77
N ASP A 234 0.18 24.92 5.37
CA ASP A 234 1.59 24.87 5.79
C ASP A 234 1.82 23.79 6.86
N GLY A 235 3.05 23.25 6.88
CA GLY A 235 3.50 22.35 7.93
C GLY A 235 3.92 20.97 7.42
N ARG A 236 3.57 19.93 8.18
CA ARG A 236 4.00 18.55 7.92
C ARG A 236 2.92 17.78 7.15
N LEU A 237 3.34 17.02 6.15
CA LEU A 237 2.53 15.98 5.54
C LEU A 237 3.08 14.62 5.98
N GLN A 238 2.21 13.79 6.50
CA GLN A 238 2.54 12.44 6.94
C GLN A 238 1.64 11.45 6.22
N ILE A 239 2.20 10.39 5.63
CA ILE A 239 1.45 9.25 5.08
C ILE A 239 2.15 7.96 5.54
N SER A 240 1.38 6.96 5.97
CA SER A 240 1.93 5.70 6.51
C SER A 240 1.99 4.58 5.49
N HIS A 241 1.01 4.58 4.60
CA HIS A 241 0.88 3.61 3.52
C HIS A 241 0.11 4.28 2.40
N LEU A 242 0.53 4.04 1.17
CA LEU A 242 -0.09 4.55 -0.05
C LEU A 242 -0.44 3.37 -0.94
N GLU A 243 -1.60 3.45 -1.59
CA GLU A 243 -1.89 2.60 -2.75
C GLU A 243 -2.49 3.42 -3.89
N ILE A 244 -2.00 3.19 -5.11
CA ILE A 244 -2.49 3.78 -6.35
C ILE A 244 -3.00 2.63 -7.25
N ARG A 245 -4.25 2.73 -7.70
CA ARG A 245 -4.90 1.75 -8.58
C ARG A 245 -5.75 2.44 -9.62
#